data_AF-A0A952HCD5-F1
#
_entry.id   AF-A0A952HCD5-F1
#
_cell.length_a   1.000
_cell.length_b   1.000
_cell.length_c   1.000
_cell.angle_alpha   90.00
_cell.angle_beta   90.00
_cell.angle_gamma   90.00
#
_symmetry.space_group_name_H-M   'P 1'
#
loop_
_entity.id
_entity.type
_entity.pdbx_description
1 polymer ?
#
loop_
_entity_poly.entity_id
_entity_poly.type
_entity_poly.pdbx_seq_one_letter_code
_entity_poly.pdbx_strand_id
1 'polypeptide(L)'
;YQNKSATGEPRSNGYEIELELPLFDFGSARVARAEATYMQAVHRTAAVAARAQSEVRESYSAYRTAYDVARHFRDEVVPLRKRISDENLLRYNGMLASVFELLADSRDQISSVTGAVEALRDYWLAETNLQSAMTGRSPSGGDGVGPAVAPAATAGAGH
;
A
#
# COMPACT_ATOMS: atom_id res chain seq x y z
N TYR A 1 -46.12 -35.77 1.87
CA TYR A 1 -47.51 -36.18 2.18
C TYR A 1 -47.80 -37.44 1.38
N GLN A 2 -47.75 -38.61 2.01
CA GLN A 2 -48.00 -39.90 1.35
C GLN A 2 -49.34 -40.43 1.85
N ASN A 3 -50.22 -40.85 0.94
CA ASN A 3 -51.54 -41.39 1.27
C ASN A 3 -51.49 -42.91 1.08
N LYS A 4 -51.49 -43.68 2.17
CA LYS A 4 -51.67 -45.13 2.12
C LYS A 4 -53.13 -45.44 2.44
N SER A 5 -53.88 -45.85 1.43
CA SER A 5 -55.20 -46.45 1.60
C SER A 5 -55.13 -47.93 1.22
N ALA A 6 -55.31 -48.81 2.20
CA ALA A 6 -55.60 -50.22 1.98
C ALA A 6 -57.10 -50.45 2.18
N THR A 7 -57.74 -51.15 1.24
CA THR A 7 -59.20 -51.39 1.24
C THR A 7 -59.61 -52.24 2.44
N GLY A 8 -60.27 -51.62 3.43
CA GLY A 8 -60.80 -52.29 4.62
C GLY A 8 -60.35 -51.69 5.97
N GLU A 9 -59.36 -50.79 5.98
CA GLU A 9 -58.86 -50.15 7.20
C GLU A 9 -59.07 -48.61 7.17
N PRO A 10 -59.28 -47.97 8.33
CA PRO A 10 -59.49 -46.53 8.41
C PRO A 10 -58.27 -45.76 7.89
N ARG A 11 -58.53 -44.72 7.09
CA ARG A 11 -57.50 -43.83 6.51
C ARG A 11 -56.58 -43.27 7.61
N SER A 12 -55.31 -43.65 7.60
CA SER A 12 -54.29 -43.02 8.41
C SER A 12 -53.52 -42.00 7.57
N ASN A 13 -53.60 -40.73 7.96
CA ASN A 13 -52.77 -39.67 7.42
C ASN A 13 -51.70 -39.39 8.48
N GLY A 14 -50.42 -39.56 8.13
CA GLY A 14 -49.29 -39.33 9.03
C GLY A 14 -48.25 -38.41 8.40
N TYR A 15 -47.59 -37.61 9.23
CA TYR A 15 -46.39 -36.88 8.85
C TYR A 15 -45.19 -37.81 9.07
N GLU A 16 -44.38 -38.00 8.03
CA GLU A 16 -43.15 -38.78 8.10
C GLU A 16 -41.97 -37.81 8.16
N ILE A 17 -41.12 -37.97 9.18
CA ILE A 17 -39.89 -37.20 9.35
C ILE A 17 -38.75 -38.20 9.18
N GLU A 18 -38.03 -38.09 8.08
CA GLU A 18 -36.82 -38.87 7.83
C GLU A 18 -35.63 -38.10 8.39
N LEU A 19 -34.93 -38.69 9.36
CA LEU A 19 -33.72 -38.14 9.95
C LEU A 19 -32.56 -39.10 9.65
N GLU A 20 -31.71 -38.73 8.71
CA GLU A 20 -30.50 -39.47 8.39
C GLU A 20 -29.46 -39.22 9.49
N LEU A 21 -29.23 -40.22 10.36
CA LEU A 21 -28.20 -40.17 11.39
C LEU A 21 -26.89 -40.77 10.85
N PRO A 22 -25.85 -39.95 10.58
CA PRO A 22 -24.55 -40.48 10.20
C PRO A 22 -23.92 -41.22 11.38
N LEU A 23 -23.60 -42.51 11.19
CA LEU A 23 -23.05 -43.38 12.24
C LEU A 23 -21.54 -43.21 12.48
N PHE A 24 -20.80 -42.63 11.53
CA PHE A 24 -19.32 -42.59 11.57
C PHE A 24 -18.67 -41.25 11.19
N ASP A 25 -19.37 -40.32 10.52
CA ASP A 25 -18.84 -38.98 10.21
C ASP A 25 -19.57 -37.92 11.05
N PHE A 26 -19.09 -37.71 12.27
CA PHE A 26 -19.61 -36.68 13.19
C PHE A 26 -19.18 -35.25 12.79
N GLY A 27 -18.65 -35.04 11.58
CA GLY A 27 -18.32 -33.71 11.07
C GLY A 27 -17.08 -33.06 11.67
N SER A 28 -16.25 -33.80 12.42
CA SER A 28 -15.03 -33.27 13.06
C SER A 28 -14.07 -32.62 12.07
N ALA A 29 -13.90 -33.20 10.88
CA ALA A 29 -13.10 -32.63 9.81
C ALA A 29 -13.71 -31.31 9.26
N ARG A 30 -15.04 -31.21 9.21
CA ARG A 30 -15.74 -29.98 8.78
C ARG A 30 -15.58 -28.87 9.82
N VAL A 31 -15.70 -29.20 11.11
CA VAL A 31 -15.47 -28.28 12.24
C VAL A 31 -14.02 -27.81 12.26
N ALA A 32 -13.05 -28.72 12.18
CA ALA A 32 -11.62 -28.39 12.15
C ALA A 32 -11.27 -27.47 10.96
N ARG A 33 -11.88 -27.71 9.79
CA ARG A 33 -11.70 -26.82 8.62
C ARG A 33 -12.28 -25.44 8.86
N ALA A 34 -13.47 -25.35 9.45
CA ALA A 34 -14.11 -24.08 9.77
C ALA A 34 -13.27 -23.26 10.78
N GLU A 35 -12.74 -23.92 11.81
CA GLU A 35 -11.84 -23.32 12.79
C GLU A 35 -10.53 -22.84 12.14
N ALA A 36 -9.90 -23.67 11.31
CA ALA A 36 -8.68 -23.30 10.59
C ALA A 36 -8.91 -22.08 9.67
N THR A 37 -10.06 -22.02 9.00
CA THR A 37 -10.42 -20.90 8.11
C THR A 37 -10.64 -19.62 8.92
N TYR A 38 -11.29 -19.73 10.08
CA TYR A 38 -11.46 -18.61 11.00
C TYR A 38 -10.12 -18.10 11.52
N MET A 39 -9.26 -18.98 12.00
CA MET A 39 -7.92 -18.62 12.48
C MET A 39 -7.07 -17.99 11.38
N GLN A 40 -7.14 -18.50 10.15
CA GLN A 40 -6.48 -17.88 9.00
C GLN A 40 -6.98 -16.45 8.75
N ALA A 41 -8.28 -16.21 8.82
CA ALA A 41 -8.84 -14.87 8.66
C ALA A 41 -8.35 -13.91 9.78
N VAL A 42 -8.30 -14.38 11.03
CA VAL A 42 -7.75 -13.62 12.17
C VAL A 42 -6.27 -13.26 11.94
N HIS A 43 -5.45 -14.24 11.56
CA HIS A 43 -4.03 -14.01 11.27
C HIS A 43 -3.81 -13.07 10.08
N ARG A 44 -4.65 -13.15 9.05
CA ARG A 44 -4.60 -12.24 7.90
C ARG A 44 -4.87 -10.80 8.33
N THR A 45 -5.87 -10.57 9.17
CA THR A 45 -6.18 -9.22 9.70
C THR A 45 -5.03 -8.69 10.55
N ALA A 46 -4.45 -9.51 11.42
CA ALA A 46 -3.28 -9.14 12.21
C ALA A 46 -2.07 -8.78 11.33
N ALA A 47 -1.82 -9.54 10.26
CA ALA A 47 -0.77 -9.25 9.29
C ALA A 47 -0.99 -7.94 8.53
N VAL A 48 -2.23 -7.64 8.14
CA VAL A 48 -2.59 -6.36 7.49
C VAL A 48 -2.34 -5.18 8.44
N ALA A 49 -2.76 -5.30 9.70
CA ALA A 49 -2.53 -4.26 10.69
C ALA A 49 -1.03 -4.01 10.95
N ALA A 50 -0.24 -5.08 11.06
CA ALA A 50 1.21 -4.98 11.25
C ALA A 50 1.90 -4.32 10.03
N ARG A 51 1.49 -4.67 8.81
CA ARG A 51 2.01 -4.05 7.58
C ARG A 51 1.68 -2.57 7.51
N ALA A 52 0.44 -2.18 7.77
CA ALA A 52 0.02 -0.78 7.75
C ALA A 52 0.82 0.07 8.77
N GLN A 53 1.04 -0.45 9.98
CA GLN A 53 1.85 0.23 10.99
C GLN A 53 3.32 0.37 10.56
N SER A 54 3.90 -0.67 9.96
CA SER A 54 5.27 -0.64 9.46
C SER A 54 5.44 0.36 8.32
N GLU A 55 4.50 0.40 7.37
CA GLU A 55 4.53 1.30 6.22
C GLU A 55 4.48 2.78 6.65
N VAL A 56 3.64 3.11 7.64
CA VAL A 56 3.60 4.47 8.21
C VAL A 56 4.93 4.84 8.89
N ARG A 57 5.54 3.90 9.61
CA ARG A 57 6.84 4.15 10.26
C ARG A 57 7.96 4.37 9.26
N GLU A 58 8.00 3.56 8.20
CA GLU A 58 8.99 3.66 7.14
C GLU A 58 8.85 4.96 6.35
N SER A 59 7.62 5.28 5.91
CA SER A 59 7.32 6.52 5.19
C SER A 59 7.62 7.77 6.03
N TYR A 60 7.35 7.73 7.33
CA TYR A 60 7.69 8.83 8.24
C TYR A 60 9.20 9.04 8.38
N SER A 61 9.97 7.93 8.49
CA SER A 61 11.44 7.99 8.54
C SER A 61 12.02 8.57 7.25
N ALA A 62 11.50 8.12 6.10
CA ALA A 62 11.90 8.63 4.78
C ALA A 62 11.58 10.11 4.62
N TYR A 63 10.36 10.53 4.99
CA TYR A 63 9.92 11.93 5.00
C TYR A 63 10.86 12.82 5.81
N ARG A 64 11.17 12.43 7.04
CA ARG A 64 12.02 13.22 7.94
C ARG A 64 13.43 13.38 7.37
N THR A 65 14.00 12.31 6.84
CA THR A 65 15.33 12.34 6.22
C THR A 65 15.33 13.25 4.99
N ALA A 66 14.34 13.13 4.11
CA ALA A 66 14.24 13.97 2.92
C ALA A 66 14.03 15.46 3.26
N TYR A 67 13.25 15.75 4.31
CA TYR A 67 13.08 17.10 4.83
C TYR A 67 14.40 17.70 5.33
N ASP A 68 15.17 16.95 6.12
CA ASP A 68 16.44 17.40 6.67
C ASP A 68 17.45 17.70 5.55
N VAL A 69 17.50 16.85 4.52
CA VAL A 69 18.34 17.06 3.33
C VAL A 69 17.90 18.31 2.56
N ALA A 70 16.62 18.44 2.24
CA ALA A 70 16.10 19.60 1.52
C ALA A 70 16.34 20.92 2.27
N ARG A 71 16.18 20.89 3.60
CA ARG A 71 16.48 22.02 4.48
C ARG A 71 17.96 22.38 4.43
N HIS A 72 18.85 21.41 4.55
CA HIS A 72 20.30 21.65 4.52
C HIS A 72 20.74 22.29 3.18
N PHE A 73 20.18 21.82 2.06
CA PHE A 73 20.43 22.46 0.76
C PHE A 73 19.98 23.92 0.72
N ARG A 74 18.78 24.22 1.24
CA ARG A 74 18.20 25.56 1.23
C ARG A 74 18.93 26.53 2.16
N ASP A 75 19.24 26.09 3.38
CA ASP A 75 19.72 26.96 4.45
C ASP A 75 21.26 27.08 4.43
N GLU A 76 21.99 26.07 3.95
CA GLU A 76 23.45 26.02 4.03
C GLU A 76 24.12 25.94 2.66
N VAL A 77 23.81 24.92 1.84
CA VAL A 77 24.57 24.64 0.62
C VAL A 77 24.42 25.74 -0.44
N VAL A 78 23.18 26.11 -0.77
CA VAL A 78 22.91 27.13 -1.81
C VAL A 78 23.42 28.51 -1.39
N PRO A 79 23.16 29.00 -0.17
CA PRO A 79 23.70 30.29 0.28
C PRO A 79 25.23 30.30 0.37
N LEU A 80 25.86 29.21 0.80
CA LEU A 80 27.32 29.12 0.85
C LEU A 80 27.92 29.17 -0.56
N ARG A 81 27.37 28.39 -1.51
CA ARG A 81 27.83 28.39 -2.90
C ARG A 81 27.71 29.76 -3.55
N LYS A 82 26.61 30.48 -3.27
CA LYS A 82 26.43 31.86 -3.72
C LYS A 82 27.54 32.78 -3.21
N ARG A 83 27.85 32.74 -1.91
CA ARG A 83 28.92 33.56 -1.32
C ARG A 83 30.29 33.26 -1.93
N ILE A 84 30.60 31.99 -2.20
CA ILE A 84 31.84 31.59 -2.86
C ILE A 84 31.91 32.19 -4.28
N SER A 85 30.81 32.14 -5.02
CA SER A 85 30.74 32.69 -6.38
C SER A 85 30.92 34.20 -6.40
N ASP A 86 30.26 34.92 -5.48
CA ASP A 86 30.40 36.36 -5.33
C ASP A 86 31.87 36.75 -5.03
N GLU A 87 32.55 36.00 -4.17
CA GLU A 87 33.98 36.20 -3.85
C GLU A 87 34.90 35.89 -5.05
N ASN A 88 34.64 34.80 -5.78
CA ASN A 88 35.41 34.43 -6.97
C ASN A 88 35.31 35.50 -8.08
N LEU A 89 34.13 36.11 -8.23
CA LEU A 89 33.93 37.23 -9.14
C LEU A 89 34.76 38.46 -8.73
N LEU A 90 34.82 38.77 -7.43
CA LEU A 90 35.67 39.85 -6.91
C LEU A 90 37.16 39.58 -7.16
N ARG A 91 37.62 38.34 -6.95
CA ARG A 91 39.02 37.93 -7.23
C ARG A 91 39.36 37.99 -8.71
N TYR A 92 38.43 37.60 -9.59
CA TYR A 92 38.61 37.74 -11.03
C TYR A 92 38.78 39.21 -11.43
N ASN A 93 37.90 40.10 -10.93
CA ASN A 93 38.01 41.53 -11.16
C ASN A 93 39.33 42.12 -10.61
N GLY A 94 39.86 41.56 -9.51
CA GLY A 94 41.15 41.90 -8.93
C GLY A 94 42.38 41.29 -9.63
N MET A 95 42.21 40.57 -10.75
CA MET A 95 43.25 39.80 -11.44
C MET A 95 43.92 38.71 -10.57
N LEU A 96 43.22 38.23 -9.54
CA LEU A 96 43.69 37.18 -8.62
C LEU A 96 43.11 35.79 -8.95
N ALA A 97 42.12 35.72 -9.85
CA ALA A 97 41.51 34.49 -10.32
C ALA A 97 41.44 34.45 -11.85
N SER A 98 41.46 33.25 -12.42
CA SER A 98 41.39 33.05 -13.88
C SER A 98 39.96 32.83 -14.38
N VAL A 99 39.72 33.06 -15.68
CA VAL A 99 38.43 32.75 -16.32
C VAL A 99 38.08 31.26 -16.18
N PHE A 100 39.07 30.38 -16.18
CA PHE A 100 38.84 28.94 -16.00
C PHE A 100 38.29 28.61 -14.61
N GLU A 101 38.73 29.33 -13.58
CA GLU A 101 38.19 29.17 -12.23
C GLU A 101 36.74 29.68 -12.14
N LEU A 102 36.40 30.78 -12.82
CA LEU A 102 35.03 31.29 -12.87
C LEU A 102 34.07 30.32 -13.60
N LEU A 103 34.54 29.69 -14.67
CA LEU A 103 33.80 28.64 -15.37
C LEU A 103 33.61 27.38 -14.52
N ALA A 104 34.63 27.00 -13.73
CA ALA A 104 34.52 25.89 -12.80
C ALA A 104 33.53 26.19 -11.68
N ASP A 105 33.59 27.38 -11.07
CA ASP A 105 32.65 27.84 -10.05
C ASP A 105 31.20 27.87 -10.56
N SER A 106 30.99 28.33 -11.79
CA SER A 106 29.66 28.31 -12.42
C SER A 106 29.09 26.89 -12.56
N ARG A 107 29.92 25.89 -12.89
CA ARG A 107 29.48 24.48 -12.97
C ARG A 107 29.10 23.94 -11.59
N ASP A 108 29.91 24.24 -10.58
CA ASP A 108 29.63 23.87 -9.19
C ASP A 108 28.34 24.52 -8.66
N GLN A 109 28.09 25.77 -9.04
CA GLN A 109 26.86 26.49 -8.70
C GLN A 109 25.64 25.81 -9.32
N ILE A 110 25.70 25.48 -10.62
CA ILE A 110 24.63 24.73 -11.30
C ILE A 110 24.40 23.38 -10.61
N SER A 111 25.46 22.62 -10.33
CA SER A 111 25.33 21.33 -9.64
C SER A 111 24.69 21.47 -8.25
N SER A 112 25.05 22.50 -7.49
CA SER A 112 24.48 22.76 -6.16
C SER A 112 23.00 23.10 -6.23
N VAL A 113 22.58 23.89 -7.23
CA VAL A 113 21.17 24.24 -7.45
C VAL A 113 20.38 23.03 -7.93
N THR A 114 20.90 22.24 -8.86
CA THR A 114 20.28 20.98 -9.29
C THR A 114 20.07 20.04 -8.12
N GLY A 115 21.09 19.85 -7.28
CA GLY A 115 20.97 19.03 -6.07
C GLY A 115 19.91 19.54 -5.08
N ALA A 116 19.77 20.86 -4.94
CA ALA A 116 18.72 21.45 -4.11
C ALA A 116 17.30 21.20 -4.68
N VAL A 117 17.14 21.27 -6.00
CA VAL A 117 15.86 20.96 -6.67
C VAL A 117 15.52 19.47 -6.53
N GLU A 118 16.50 18.59 -6.70
CA GLU A 118 16.32 17.14 -6.49
C GLU A 118 15.93 16.82 -5.05
N ALA A 119 16.63 17.40 -4.07
CA ALA A 119 16.30 17.22 -2.65
C ALA A 119 14.87 17.71 -2.33
N LEU A 120 14.45 18.84 -2.91
CA LEU A 120 13.10 19.35 -2.75
C LEU A 120 12.05 18.42 -3.38
N ARG A 121 12.32 17.90 -4.58
CA ARG A 121 11.47 16.89 -5.23
C ARG A 121 11.31 15.67 -4.34
N ASP A 122 12.42 15.12 -3.84
CA ASP A 122 12.42 13.91 -3.04
C ASP A 122 11.67 14.11 -1.71
N TYR A 123 11.78 15.30 -1.10
CA TYR A 123 10.95 15.70 0.02
C TYR A 123 9.45 15.65 -0.29
N TRP A 124 9.01 16.25 -1.41
CA TRP A 124 7.60 16.25 -1.79
C TRP A 124 7.07 14.85 -2.12
N LEU A 125 7.90 13.99 -2.71
CA LEU A 125 7.57 12.59 -2.92
C LEU A 125 7.41 11.85 -1.59
N ALA A 126 8.33 12.06 -0.64
CA ALA A 126 8.27 11.42 0.67
C ALA A 126 7.07 11.89 1.49
N GLU A 127 6.71 13.18 1.44
CA GLU A 127 5.49 13.72 2.05
C GLU A 127 4.24 13.07 1.45
N THR A 128 4.18 12.96 0.12
CA THR A 128 3.04 12.32 -0.57
C THR A 128 2.91 10.85 -0.16
N ASN A 129 4.02 10.12 -0.07
CA ASN A 129 4.04 8.73 0.38
C ASN A 129 3.55 8.58 1.83
N LEU A 130 3.97 9.47 2.72
CA LEU A 130 3.50 9.51 4.11
C LEU A 130 1.98 9.73 4.20
N GLN A 131 1.46 10.72 3.46
CA GLN A 131 0.02 11.00 3.40
C GLN A 131 -0.77 9.80 2.85
N SER A 132 -0.23 9.13 1.84
CA SER A 132 -0.80 7.89 1.30
C SER A 132 -0.83 6.75 2.31
N ALA A 133 0.26 6.53 3.05
CA ALA A 133 0.34 5.50 4.10
C ALA A 133 -0.65 5.79 5.25
N MET A 134 -0.80 7.06 5.65
CA MET A 134 -1.76 7.48 6.69
C MET A 134 -3.22 7.33 6.27
N THR A 135 -3.54 7.60 5.00
CA THR A 135 -4.92 7.53 4.48
C THR A 135 -5.33 6.13 4.03
N GLY A 136 -4.48 5.12 4.22
CA GLY A 136 -4.71 3.74 3.75
C GLY A 136 -4.72 3.60 2.24
N ARG A 137 -4.35 4.67 1.52
CA ARG A 137 -4.23 4.73 0.06
C ARG A 137 -2.77 4.51 -0.29
N SER A 138 -2.23 3.37 0.14
CA SER A 138 -0.86 3.00 -0.14
C SER A 138 -0.63 2.92 -1.65
N PRO A 139 0.37 3.63 -2.22
CA PRO A 139 0.72 3.50 -3.64
C PRO A 139 1.27 2.10 -3.97
N SER A 140 1.75 1.36 -2.97
CA SER A 140 2.23 -0.03 -3.09
C SER A 140 1.19 -1.08 -2.66
N GLY A 141 0.03 -0.66 -2.13
CA GLY A 141 -1.03 -1.53 -1.61
C GLY A 141 -2.20 -1.78 -2.57
N GLY A 142 -2.07 -1.36 -3.83
CA GLY A 142 -3.08 -1.54 -4.88
C GLY A 142 -3.20 -2.96 -5.45
N ASP A 143 -3.08 -4.01 -4.63
CA ASP A 143 -3.43 -5.40 -4.99
C ASP A 143 -4.31 -5.97 -3.88
N GLY A 144 -5.53 -5.45 -3.79
CA GLY A 144 -6.43 -5.77 -2.69
C GLY A 144 -7.87 -5.32 -2.87
N VAL A 145 -8.35 -5.13 -4.10
CA VAL A 145 -9.79 -5.15 -4.37
C VAL A 145 -10.05 -6.48 -5.05
N GLY A 146 -10.86 -7.33 -4.40
CA GLY A 146 -11.08 -8.74 -4.74
C GLY A 146 -11.60 -8.97 -6.16
N PRO A 147 -11.71 -10.24 -6.58
CA PRO A 147 -12.11 -10.58 -7.94
C PRO A 147 -13.43 -9.87 -8.27
N ALA A 148 -13.40 -9.06 -9.32
CA ALA A 148 -14.61 -8.57 -9.95
C ALA A 148 -15.46 -9.79 -10.27
N VAL A 149 -16.58 -9.93 -9.55
CA VAL A 149 -17.61 -10.91 -9.89
C VAL A 149 -18.11 -10.49 -11.27
N ALA A 150 -17.62 -11.17 -12.30
CA ALA A 150 -18.18 -11.04 -13.63
C ALA A 150 -19.66 -11.42 -13.55
N PRO A 151 -20.58 -10.61 -14.11
CA PRO A 151 -21.98 -10.98 -14.13
C PRO A 151 -22.10 -12.28 -14.94
N ALA A 152 -22.73 -13.29 -14.33
CA ALA A 152 -23.00 -14.56 -14.97
C ALA A 152 -23.81 -14.31 -16.25
N ALA A 153 -23.23 -14.65 -17.40
CA ALA A 153 -23.97 -14.72 -18.65
C ALA A 153 -25.04 -15.80 -18.50
N THR A 154 -26.30 -15.39 -18.51
CA THR A 154 -27.44 -16.29 -18.60
C THR A 154 -27.36 -17.03 -19.93
N ALA A 155 -27.00 -18.31 -19.87
CA ALA A 155 -27.20 -19.23 -20.98
C ALA A 155 -28.71 -19.35 -21.25
N GLY A 156 -29.18 -18.66 -22.29
CA GLY A 156 -30.50 -18.87 -22.85
C GLY A 156 -30.52 -20.20 -23.57
N ALA A 157 -31.19 -21.19 -22.99
CA ALA A 157 -31.61 -22.41 -23.65
C ALA A 157 -32.88 -22.15 -24.47
N GLY A 158 -32.86 -22.64 -25.72
CA GLY A 158 -34.02 -23.14 -26.45
C GLY A 158 -35.10 -22.15 -26.90
N HIS A 159 -35.25 -22.00 -28.22
CA HIS A 159 -36.39 -22.50 -28.99
C HIS A 159 -35.98 -22.70 -30.45
#